data_AF-A0A6M3J882-F1
#
_entry.id   AF-A0A6M3J882-F1
#
_cell.length_a   1.000
_cell.length_b   1.000
_cell.length_c   1.000
_cell.angle_alpha   90.00
_cell.angle_beta   90.00
_cell.angle_gamma   90.00
#
_symmetry.space_group_name_H-M   'P 1'
#
loop_
_entity.id
_entity.type
_entity.pdbx_description
1 polymer ?
#
loop_
_entity_poly.entity_id
_entity_poly.type
_entity_poly.pdbx_seq_one_letter_code
_entity_poly.pdbx_strand_id
1 'polypeptide(L)'
;MPETIEKEKTLSDMETPMSELLMAKIETAARRAYCYVVYFDVAKSTIKQMLEKFAPSRPADGSKGFIAYTNEKRRVKMKTARFLTRKLKLKEIGLLNDEVIERLAGEINLLLFGADWIKVKMLHGPEITEAYRDCIGAQSCMTGNCAAYTCLYEMNPERFAMLVMEAGDNHARAIVSTLDSGKRLLDRVFSDCELLKEEMRKYAIKQGWFYRFDDDPADCKVSCSTQNSDLTELIVSGLVWSDGAVPYMDTLKNALINEEDHTLTIFHYEVKNKPEIDDKTFRLETTDGSIRRLFCAVCGCSLHGREPVIEIYNSEDELICENCWDESYVTCDFCGTAVYKEDVICLTDTREDCCELCEEDYTQECECCGKVFSIKKAGEVSETGEGWVCIDCVESEEKGE
;
A
#
# COMPACT_ATOMS: atom_id res chain seq x y z
N MET A 1 -20.42 34.45 40.05
CA MET A 1 -19.97 34.34 38.64
C MET A 1 -21.14 33.77 37.87
N PRO A 2 -21.64 34.42 36.80
CA PRO A 2 -22.80 33.92 36.09
C PRO A 2 -22.38 32.75 35.19
N GLU A 3 -23.02 31.60 35.38
CA GLU A 3 -22.96 30.45 34.48
C GLU A 3 -23.60 30.84 33.15
N THR A 4 -22.76 31.16 32.16
CA THR A 4 -23.17 31.16 30.75
C THR A 4 -23.36 29.71 30.32
N ILE A 5 -24.59 29.22 30.44
CA ILE A 5 -25.05 28.02 29.74
C ILE A 5 -25.12 28.40 28.26
N GLU A 6 -24.03 28.15 27.52
CA GLU A 6 -24.10 28.08 26.06
C GLU A 6 -25.05 26.94 25.71
N LYS A 7 -26.26 27.29 25.25
CA LYS A 7 -27.14 26.33 24.60
C LYS A 7 -26.39 25.81 23.39
N GLU A 8 -25.96 24.56 23.43
CA GLU A 8 -25.60 23.80 22.23
C GLU A 8 -26.75 23.96 21.23
N LYS A 9 -26.47 24.64 20.11
CA LYS A 9 -27.37 24.64 18.97
C LYS A 9 -27.49 23.19 18.51
N THR A 10 -28.67 22.60 18.66
CA THR A 10 -28.96 21.29 18.10
C THR A 10 -28.84 21.36 16.57
N LEU A 11 -28.35 20.28 15.95
CA LEU A 11 -28.20 20.15 14.49
C LEU A 11 -29.50 20.41 13.70
N SER A 12 -30.66 20.52 14.37
CA SER A 12 -31.94 20.96 13.82
C SER A 12 -31.96 22.42 13.35
N ASP A 13 -31.04 23.25 13.84
CA ASP A 13 -31.13 24.72 13.68
C ASP A 13 -30.30 25.24 12.48
N MET A 14 -29.66 24.33 11.74
CA MET A 14 -28.97 24.59 10.49
C MET A 14 -29.49 23.66 9.40
N GLU A 15 -30.80 23.66 9.16
CA GLU A 15 -31.38 22.97 8.00
C GLU A 15 -31.01 23.74 6.73
N THR A 16 -29.80 23.48 6.20
CA THR A 16 -29.51 23.80 4.80
C THR A 16 -30.62 23.18 3.94
N PRO A 17 -31.37 23.97 3.14
CA PRO A 17 -32.45 23.45 2.33
C PRO A 17 -31.96 22.26 1.48
N MET A 18 -32.71 21.16 1.45
CA MET A 18 -32.34 19.93 0.72
C MET A 18 -31.94 20.20 -0.74
N SER A 19 -32.56 21.20 -1.37
CA SER A 19 -32.20 21.68 -2.71
C SER A 19 -30.77 22.18 -2.82
N GLU A 20 -30.23 22.88 -1.81
CA GLU A 20 -28.85 23.37 -1.81
C GLU A 20 -27.86 22.23 -1.65
N LEU A 21 -28.14 21.28 -0.75
CA LEU A 21 -27.31 20.09 -0.55
C LEU A 21 -27.26 19.22 -1.82
N LEU A 22 -28.42 19.01 -2.46
CA LEU A 22 -28.52 18.32 -3.73
C LEU A 22 -27.71 19.01 -4.83
N MET A 23 -27.81 20.34 -4.93
CA MET A 23 -27.03 21.11 -5.90
C MET A 23 -25.53 20.94 -5.67
N ALA A 24 -25.06 21.03 -4.43
CA ALA A 24 -23.65 20.88 -4.10
C ALA A 24 -23.11 19.51 -4.53
N LYS A 25 -23.86 18.44 -4.26
CA LYS A 25 -23.48 17.07 -4.66
C LYS A 25 -23.49 16.85 -6.17
N ILE A 26 -24.50 17.37 -6.86
CA ILE A 26 -24.55 17.33 -8.33
C ILE A 26 -23.34 18.08 -8.92
N GLU A 27 -22.99 19.23 -8.35
CA GLU A 27 -21.81 20.01 -8.78
C GLU A 27 -20.50 19.28 -8.56
N THR A 28 -20.29 18.67 -7.39
CA THR A 28 -19.09 17.85 -7.14
C THR A 28 -19.01 16.67 -8.11
N ALA A 29 -20.12 15.96 -8.35
CA ALA A 29 -20.15 14.82 -9.26
C ALA A 29 -19.86 15.22 -10.72
N ALA A 30 -20.44 16.32 -11.19
CA ALA A 30 -20.22 16.82 -12.54
C ALA A 30 -18.76 17.26 -12.77
N ARG A 31 -18.16 17.97 -11.80
CA ARG A 31 -16.73 18.35 -11.87
C ARG A 31 -15.79 17.16 -11.92
N ARG A 32 -16.14 16.05 -11.25
CA ARG A 32 -15.35 14.81 -11.30
C ARG A 32 -15.49 14.09 -12.65
N ALA A 33 -16.67 14.14 -13.25
CA ALA A 33 -16.95 13.42 -14.50
C ALA A 33 -16.46 14.17 -15.76
N TYR A 34 -16.30 15.50 -15.71
CA TYR A 34 -15.94 16.31 -16.88
C TYR A 34 -14.85 17.33 -16.55
N CYS A 35 -13.77 17.34 -17.32
CA CYS A 35 -12.72 18.38 -17.24
C CYS A 35 -13.16 19.76 -17.76
N TYR A 36 -14.33 19.86 -18.42
CA TYR A 36 -14.83 21.10 -19.01
C TYR A 36 -15.88 21.78 -18.12
N VAL A 37 -15.43 22.73 -17.30
CA VAL A 37 -16.25 23.53 -16.36
C VAL A 37 -17.40 24.29 -17.06
N VAL A 38 -17.21 24.67 -18.33
CA VAL A 38 -18.11 25.57 -19.06
C VAL A 38 -19.53 25.01 -19.25
N TYR A 39 -19.66 23.70 -19.52
CA TYR A 39 -20.98 23.10 -19.78
C TYR A 39 -21.81 22.93 -18.51
N PHE A 40 -21.14 22.74 -17.37
CA PHE A 40 -21.80 22.59 -16.09
C PHE A 40 -22.45 23.90 -15.62
N ASP A 41 -21.79 25.05 -15.80
CA ASP A 41 -22.32 26.34 -15.36
C ASP A 41 -23.66 26.69 -16.05
N VAL A 42 -23.79 26.34 -17.33
CA VAL A 42 -25.05 26.49 -18.08
C VAL A 42 -26.14 25.58 -17.51
N ALA A 43 -25.81 24.30 -17.27
CA ALA A 43 -26.73 23.32 -16.71
C ALA A 43 -27.13 23.62 -15.25
N LYS A 44 -26.22 24.22 -14.47
CA LYS A 44 -26.39 24.50 -13.03
C LYS A 44 -27.63 25.34 -12.75
N SER A 45 -27.86 26.38 -13.55
CA SER A 45 -29.05 27.23 -13.42
C SER A 45 -30.35 26.46 -13.65
N THR A 46 -30.37 25.59 -14.67
CA THR A 46 -31.51 24.74 -15.03
C THR A 46 -31.79 23.72 -13.92
N ILE A 47 -30.75 23.06 -13.40
CA ILE A 47 -30.89 22.08 -12.32
C ILE A 47 -31.40 22.75 -11.04
N LYS A 48 -30.90 23.94 -10.70
CA LYS A 48 -31.37 24.70 -9.54
C LYS A 48 -32.86 25.04 -9.66
N GLN A 49 -33.29 25.56 -10.81
CA GLN A 49 -34.72 25.82 -11.07
C GLN A 49 -35.56 24.55 -10.97
N MET A 50 -35.06 23.41 -11.47
CA MET A 50 -35.75 22.12 -11.34
C MET A 50 -35.86 21.67 -9.88
N LEU A 51 -34.81 21.81 -9.09
CA LEU A 51 -34.83 21.45 -7.67
C LEU A 51 -35.77 22.36 -6.87
N GLU A 52 -35.77 23.66 -7.12
CA GLU A 52 -36.72 24.61 -6.51
C GLU A 52 -38.16 24.23 -6.87
N LYS A 53 -38.42 23.92 -8.15
CA LYS A 53 -39.73 23.49 -8.65
C LYS A 53 -40.21 22.19 -8.00
N PHE A 54 -39.34 21.18 -7.91
CA PHE A 54 -39.70 19.88 -7.38
C PHE A 54 -39.68 19.83 -5.85
N ALA A 55 -38.99 20.78 -5.20
CA ALA A 55 -38.82 20.88 -3.76
C ALA A 55 -38.54 19.51 -3.10
N PRO A 56 -37.51 18.77 -3.52
CA PRO A 56 -37.29 17.39 -3.06
C PRO A 56 -37.04 17.30 -1.54
N SER A 57 -37.52 16.23 -0.91
CA SER A 57 -37.34 15.95 0.52
C SER A 57 -37.29 14.45 0.80
N ARG A 58 -37.00 14.11 2.06
CA ARG A 58 -37.22 12.76 2.60
C ARG A 58 -38.71 12.37 2.47
N PRO A 59 -39.03 11.11 2.11
CA PRO A 59 -40.40 10.60 2.16
C PRO A 59 -40.95 10.60 3.59
N ALA A 60 -42.20 11.01 3.75
CA ALA A 60 -42.87 11.07 5.06
C ALA A 60 -43.06 9.68 5.69
N ASP A 61 -43.11 8.62 4.87
CA ASP A 61 -43.22 7.23 5.33
C ASP A 61 -41.86 6.59 5.66
N GLY A 62 -40.76 7.36 5.59
CA GLY A 62 -39.42 6.85 5.84
C GLY A 62 -38.90 5.87 4.78
N SER A 63 -39.58 5.72 3.63
CA SER A 63 -39.19 4.80 2.57
C SER A 63 -37.75 5.05 2.14
N LYS A 64 -36.90 4.05 2.37
CA LYS A 64 -35.50 4.07 2.00
C LYS A 64 -35.34 3.95 0.47
N GLY A 65 -34.72 4.95 -0.16
CA GLY A 65 -34.17 4.88 -1.54
C GLY A 65 -34.94 5.75 -2.50
N PHE A 66 -35.84 6.52 -1.92
CA PHE A 66 -36.82 7.32 -2.58
C PHE A 66 -36.64 8.75 -2.13
N ILE A 67 -36.88 9.64 -3.06
CA ILE A 67 -37.05 11.05 -2.78
C ILE A 67 -38.52 11.39 -2.97
N ALA A 68 -39.07 12.13 -2.02
CA ALA A 68 -40.38 12.73 -2.17
C ALA A 68 -40.22 14.08 -2.88
N TYR A 69 -41.10 14.40 -3.82
CA TYR A 69 -41.07 15.66 -4.54
C TYR A 69 -42.48 16.11 -4.92
N THR A 70 -42.65 17.40 -5.23
CA THR A 70 -43.93 18.01 -5.61
C THR A 70 -44.09 17.88 -7.12
N ASN A 71 -45.14 17.19 -7.56
CA ASN A 71 -45.54 17.13 -8.95
C ASN A 71 -46.91 17.77 -9.12
N GLU A 72 -46.97 18.93 -9.77
CA GLU A 72 -48.15 19.77 -9.99
C GLU A 72 -48.84 20.23 -8.70
N LYS A 73 -49.52 19.31 -7.99
CA LYS A 73 -50.22 19.55 -6.73
C LYS A 73 -50.15 18.38 -5.74
N ARG A 74 -49.41 17.31 -6.07
CA ARG A 74 -49.31 16.12 -5.21
C ARG A 74 -47.87 15.84 -4.86
N ARG A 75 -47.66 15.44 -3.62
CA ARG A 75 -46.39 14.88 -3.17
C ARG A 75 -46.32 13.44 -3.64
N VAL A 76 -45.30 13.12 -4.43
CA VAL A 76 -45.08 11.79 -4.97
C VAL A 76 -43.68 11.32 -4.57
N LYS A 77 -43.50 10.01 -4.45
CA LYS A 77 -42.20 9.40 -4.17
C LYS A 77 -41.66 8.67 -5.40
N MET A 78 -40.36 8.73 -5.62
CA MET A 78 -39.68 8.06 -6.71
C MET A 78 -38.28 7.64 -6.28
N LYS A 79 -37.76 6.53 -6.82
CA LYS A 79 -36.37 6.13 -6.61
C LYS A 79 -35.43 7.30 -6.94
N THR A 80 -34.44 7.56 -6.10
CA THR A 80 -33.59 8.76 -6.21
C THR A 80 -32.88 8.84 -7.57
N ALA A 81 -32.26 7.76 -8.07
CA ALA A 81 -31.65 7.75 -9.40
C ALA A 81 -32.65 8.03 -10.54
N ARG A 82 -33.87 7.52 -10.41
CA ARG A 82 -34.95 7.78 -11.37
C ARG A 82 -35.42 9.23 -11.32
N PHE A 83 -35.39 9.87 -10.15
CA PHE A 83 -35.66 11.30 -10.02
C PHE A 83 -34.57 12.12 -10.71
N LEU A 84 -33.29 11.83 -10.44
CA LEU A 84 -32.16 12.48 -11.12
C LEU A 84 -32.25 12.35 -12.65
N THR A 85 -32.55 11.15 -13.13
CA THR A 85 -32.65 10.88 -14.57
C THR A 85 -33.88 11.54 -15.21
N ARG A 86 -35.08 11.34 -14.63
CA ARG A 86 -36.34 11.71 -15.31
C ARG A 86 -36.84 13.11 -14.97
N LYS A 87 -36.51 13.62 -13.79
CA LYS A 87 -36.98 14.93 -13.31
C LYS A 87 -35.91 15.99 -13.46
N LEU A 88 -34.66 15.66 -13.12
CA LEU A 88 -33.54 16.59 -13.34
C LEU A 88 -32.89 16.43 -14.73
N LYS A 89 -33.28 15.40 -15.49
CA LYS A 89 -32.83 15.19 -16.89
C LYS A 89 -31.31 15.10 -17.05
N LEU A 90 -30.57 14.73 -15.99
CA LEU A 90 -29.10 14.80 -15.96
C LEU A 90 -28.42 14.01 -17.09
N LYS A 91 -29.06 12.92 -17.54
CA LYS A 91 -28.61 12.15 -18.71
C LYS A 91 -28.90 12.82 -20.05
N GLU A 92 -30.11 13.40 -20.21
CA GLU A 92 -30.54 14.03 -21.47
C GLU A 92 -29.70 15.27 -21.82
N ILE A 93 -29.28 16.00 -20.79
CA ILE A 93 -28.38 17.16 -20.94
C ILE A 93 -26.90 16.75 -21.14
N GLY A 94 -26.63 15.44 -21.28
CA GLY A 94 -25.29 14.90 -21.47
C GLY A 94 -24.35 15.11 -20.28
N LEU A 95 -24.90 15.41 -19.09
CA LEU A 95 -24.12 15.84 -17.93
C LEU A 95 -23.61 14.68 -17.10
N LEU A 96 -24.30 13.54 -17.02
CA LEU A 96 -23.86 12.38 -16.25
C LEU A 96 -24.30 11.08 -16.96
N ASN A 97 -23.46 10.05 -16.92
CA ASN A 97 -23.83 8.70 -17.35
C ASN A 97 -24.62 7.95 -16.24
N ASP A 98 -25.17 6.78 -16.56
CA ASP A 98 -26.02 6.01 -15.62
C ASP A 98 -25.26 5.62 -14.34
N GLU A 99 -24.00 5.21 -14.47
CA GLU A 99 -23.14 4.82 -13.34
C GLU A 99 -22.92 5.96 -12.34
N VAL A 100 -22.60 7.17 -12.85
CA VAL A 100 -22.42 8.35 -12.00
C VAL A 100 -23.74 8.79 -11.36
N ILE A 101 -24.87 8.63 -12.06
CA ILE A 101 -26.20 8.94 -11.52
C ILE A 101 -26.56 8.00 -10.36
N GLU A 102 -26.30 6.69 -10.48
CA GLU A 102 -26.58 5.72 -9.41
C GLU A 102 -25.71 6.01 -8.17
N ARG A 103 -24.41 6.25 -8.37
CA ARG A 103 -23.50 6.66 -7.28
C ARG A 103 -23.99 7.94 -6.57
N LEU A 104 -24.35 8.96 -7.34
CA LEU A 104 -24.88 10.22 -6.79
C LEU A 104 -26.21 10.00 -6.05
N ALA A 105 -27.09 9.14 -6.55
CA ALA A 105 -28.32 8.79 -5.86
C ALA A 105 -28.06 8.12 -4.50
N GLY A 106 -27.03 7.28 -4.42
CA GLY A 106 -26.55 6.68 -3.18
C GLY A 106 -26.08 7.73 -2.17
N GLU A 107 -25.24 8.68 -2.60
CA GLU A 107 -24.78 9.79 -1.74
C GLU A 107 -25.95 10.63 -1.21
N ILE A 108 -26.92 10.94 -2.07
CA ILE A 108 -28.12 11.70 -1.70
C ILE A 108 -28.97 10.93 -0.69
N ASN A 109 -29.17 9.62 -0.90
CA ASN A 109 -29.92 8.80 0.03
C ASN A 109 -29.23 8.75 1.39
N LEU A 110 -27.91 8.54 1.43
CA LEU A 110 -27.17 8.56 2.67
C LEU A 110 -27.33 9.90 3.43
N LEU A 111 -27.29 11.03 2.72
CA LEU A 111 -27.55 12.35 3.32
C LEU A 111 -28.99 12.49 3.84
N LEU A 112 -29.98 11.98 3.11
CA LEU A 112 -31.40 12.06 3.47
C LEU A 112 -31.77 11.21 4.69
N PHE A 113 -31.15 10.04 4.81
CA PHE A 113 -31.56 9.00 5.74
C PHE A 113 -30.54 8.78 6.87
N GLY A 114 -29.33 9.33 6.76
CA GLY A 114 -28.27 9.22 7.76
C GLY A 114 -27.83 7.78 8.04
N ALA A 115 -27.25 7.59 9.23
CA ALA A 115 -26.73 6.30 9.69
C ALA A 115 -27.79 5.19 9.72
N ASP A 116 -29.08 5.52 9.86
CA ASP A 116 -30.17 4.53 9.85
C ASP A 116 -30.24 3.74 8.54
N TRP A 117 -29.72 4.30 7.44
CA TRP A 117 -29.63 3.61 6.17
C TRP A 117 -28.58 2.50 6.16
N ILE A 118 -27.52 2.67 6.93
CA ILE A 118 -26.30 1.88 6.84
C ILE A 118 -26.53 0.52 7.49
N LYS A 119 -26.37 -0.56 6.72
CA LYS A 119 -26.29 -1.89 7.27
C LYS A 119 -24.85 -2.14 7.69
N VAL A 120 -24.66 -2.50 8.95
CA VAL A 120 -23.33 -2.83 9.49
C VAL A 120 -23.24 -4.34 9.65
N LYS A 121 -22.18 -4.94 9.12
CA LYS A 121 -21.86 -6.36 9.24
C LYS A 121 -20.44 -6.53 9.76
N MET A 122 -20.20 -7.60 10.49
CA MET A 122 -18.86 -8.04 10.88
C MET A 122 -18.64 -9.42 10.27
N LEU A 123 -17.68 -9.54 9.37
CA LEU A 123 -17.30 -10.79 8.71
C LEU A 123 -16.10 -11.40 9.43
N HIS A 124 -16.02 -12.73 9.44
CA HIS A 124 -14.95 -13.47 10.13
C HIS A 124 -14.43 -14.63 9.29
N GLY A 125 -13.17 -15.01 9.51
CA GLY A 125 -12.58 -16.19 8.90
C GLY A 125 -12.67 -16.15 7.36
N PRO A 126 -13.14 -17.23 6.69
CA PRO A 126 -13.20 -17.30 5.23
C PRO A 126 -14.05 -16.22 4.56
N GLU A 127 -15.04 -15.65 5.26
CA GLU A 127 -15.89 -14.58 4.73
C GLU A 127 -15.11 -13.31 4.41
N ILE A 128 -13.97 -13.08 5.10
CA ILE A 128 -13.08 -11.95 4.85
C ILE A 128 -12.44 -12.10 3.48
N THR A 129 -11.83 -13.27 3.20
CA THR A 129 -11.21 -13.57 1.90
C THR A 129 -12.22 -13.53 0.76
N GLU A 130 -13.44 -14.02 0.97
CA GLU A 130 -14.53 -13.94 0.00
C GLU A 130 -14.92 -12.48 -0.29
N ALA A 131 -15.00 -11.63 0.73
CA ALA A 131 -15.28 -10.20 0.54
C ALA A 131 -14.20 -9.47 -0.29
N TYR A 132 -12.91 -9.83 -0.15
CA TYR A 132 -11.85 -9.30 -1.03
C TYR A 132 -11.99 -9.83 -2.46
N ARG A 133 -12.32 -11.12 -2.62
CA ARG A 133 -12.56 -11.73 -3.94
C ARG A 133 -13.69 -11.03 -4.68
N ASP A 134 -14.75 -10.69 -3.97
CA ASP A 134 -15.94 -9.98 -4.49
C ASP A 134 -15.75 -8.45 -4.58
N CYS A 135 -14.57 -7.94 -4.22
CA CYS A 135 -14.23 -6.51 -4.26
C CYS A 135 -15.17 -5.62 -3.40
N ILE A 136 -15.70 -6.12 -2.28
CA ILE A 136 -16.65 -5.37 -1.43
C ILE A 136 -16.03 -4.10 -0.87
N GLY A 137 -16.49 -2.91 -1.24
CA GLY A 137 -15.96 -1.65 -0.68
C GLY A 137 -14.79 -1.06 -1.46
N ALA A 138 -14.72 -1.31 -2.77
CA ALA A 138 -13.74 -0.84 -3.74
C ALA A 138 -12.59 -1.81 -4.03
N GLN A 139 -12.00 -1.65 -5.22
CA GLN A 139 -10.86 -2.44 -5.67
C GLN A 139 -9.59 -2.04 -4.91
N SER A 140 -8.75 -3.04 -4.64
CA SER A 140 -7.35 -2.86 -4.22
C SER A 140 -6.47 -3.89 -4.91
N CYS A 141 -5.15 -3.77 -4.77
CA CYS A 141 -4.19 -4.77 -5.28
C CYS A 141 -4.40 -6.17 -4.68
N MET A 142 -5.14 -6.29 -3.57
CA MET A 142 -5.46 -7.56 -2.89
C MET A 142 -6.87 -8.07 -3.21
N THR A 143 -7.64 -7.41 -4.09
CA THR A 143 -8.98 -7.86 -4.47
C THR A 143 -8.99 -8.79 -5.68
N GLY A 144 -10.11 -9.49 -5.91
CA GLY A 144 -10.28 -10.37 -7.06
C GLY A 144 -9.36 -11.58 -7.01
N ASN A 145 -8.52 -11.77 -8.03
CA ASN A 145 -7.61 -12.92 -8.13
C ASN A 145 -6.51 -12.90 -7.06
N CYS A 146 -6.22 -11.72 -6.49
CA CYS A 146 -5.21 -11.54 -5.44
C CYS A 146 -5.76 -11.74 -4.02
N ALA A 147 -7.04 -12.12 -3.88
CA ALA A 147 -7.67 -12.31 -2.56
C ALA A 147 -6.95 -13.36 -1.71
N ALA A 148 -6.19 -14.29 -2.30
CA ALA A 148 -5.38 -15.25 -1.55
C ALA A 148 -4.34 -14.56 -0.63
N TYR A 149 -3.93 -13.33 -0.92
CA TYR A 149 -3.00 -12.57 -0.08
C TYR A 149 -3.60 -12.21 1.28
N THR A 150 -4.92 -12.30 1.44
CA THR A 150 -5.62 -11.96 2.68
C THR A 150 -5.88 -13.17 3.58
N CYS A 151 -5.36 -14.36 3.23
CA CYS A 151 -5.60 -15.57 4.02
C CYS A 151 -5.06 -15.48 5.46
N LEU A 152 -4.11 -14.58 5.77
CA LEU A 152 -3.72 -14.27 7.16
C LEU A 152 -4.94 -13.98 8.05
N TYR A 153 -5.92 -13.23 7.54
CA TYR A 153 -7.12 -12.89 8.33
C TYR A 153 -8.04 -14.09 8.53
N GLU A 154 -8.17 -14.92 7.50
CA GLU A 154 -8.96 -16.14 7.53
C GLU A 154 -8.40 -17.16 8.53
N MET A 155 -7.07 -17.29 8.57
CA MET A 155 -6.37 -18.23 9.46
C MET A 155 -6.40 -17.82 10.94
N ASN A 156 -6.70 -16.55 11.24
CA ASN A 156 -6.70 -16.00 12.61
C ASN A 156 -8.02 -15.27 12.93
N PRO A 157 -9.19 -15.95 12.88
CA PRO A 157 -10.50 -15.32 13.02
C PRO A 157 -10.78 -14.71 14.42
N GLU A 158 -10.02 -15.11 15.43
CA GLU A 158 -10.03 -14.53 16.78
C GLU A 158 -9.24 -13.21 16.85
N ARG A 159 -8.29 -13.00 15.93
CA ARG A 159 -7.50 -11.77 15.84
C ARG A 159 -8.07 -10.78 14.84
N PHE A 160 -8.71 -11.25 13.77
CA PHE A 160 -9.21 -10.38 12.72
C PHE A 160 -10.71 -10.54 12.46
N ALA A 161 -11.32 -9.41 12.16
CA ALA A 161 -12.66 -9.32 11.60
C ALA A 161 -12.67 -8.28 10.48
N MET A 162 -13.67 -8.30 9.60
CA MET A 162 -13.89 -7.22 8.63
C MET A 162 -15.19 -6.49 8.95
N LEU A 163 -15.09 -5.20 9.23
CA LEU A 163 -16.25 -4.32 9.33
C LEU A 163 -16.70 -3.93 7.93
N VAL A 164 -17.92 -4.30 7.57
CA VAL A 164 -18.55 -3.93 6.29
C VAL A 164 -19.74 -3.02 6.57
N MET A 165 -19.81 -1.91 5.84
CA MET A 165 -20.96 -1.00 5.82
C MET A 165 -21.58 -0.94 4.43
N GLU A 166 -22.89 -1.16 4.35
CA GLU A 166 -23.63 -1.15 3.09
C GLU A 166 -24.69 -0.04 3.10
N ALA A 167 -24.72 0.73 2.01
CA ALA A 167 -25.70 1.77 1.80
C ALA A 167 -26.20 1.82 0.35
N GLY A 168 -27.24 1.01 0.09
CA GLY A 168 -27.73 0.82 -1.27
C GLY A 168 -26.70 0.00 -2.03
N ASP A 169 -26.18 0.55 -3.13
CA ASP A 169 -25.13 -0.08 -3.93
C ASP A 169 -23.71 0.33 -3.50
N ASN A 170 -23.59 1.24 -2.52
CA ASN A 170 -22.30 1.64 -1.96
C ASN A 170 -21.91 0.71 -0.82
N HIS A 171 -20.63 0.39 -0.78
CA HIS A 171 -20.03 -0.49 0.22
C HIS A 171 -18.77 0.19 0.77
N ALA A 172 -18.46 -0.09 2.03
CA ALA A 172 -17.17 0.20 2.63
C ALA A 172 -16.71 -1.03 3.42
N ARG A 173 -15.40 -1.27 3.44
CA ARG A 173 -14.79 -2.31 4.27
C ARG A 173 -13.55 -1.79 5.01
N ALA A 174 -13.28 -2.36 6.18
CA ALA A 174 -12.01 -2.20 6.87
C ALA A 174 -11.73 -3.44 7.73
N ILE A 175 -10.46 -3.80 7.87
CA ILE A 175 -10.03 -4.82 8.83
C ILE A 175 -10.12 -4.25 10.24
N VAL A 176 -10.60 -5.07 11.16
CA VAL A 176 -10.63 -4.81 12.59
C VAL A 176 -9.72 -5.82 13.29
N SER A 177 -8.57 -5.34 13.76
CA SER A 177 -7.57 -6.15 14.44
C SER A 177 -7.80 -6.12 15.95
N THR A 178 -7.81 -7.29 16.60
CA THR A 178 -7.81 -7.43 18.05
C THR A 178 -6.37 -7.52 18.53
N LEU A 179 -5.94 -6.47 19.22
CA LEU A 179 -4.57 -6.30 19.71
C LEU A 179 -4.32 -7.19 20.93
N ASP A 180 -3.05 -7.42 21.27
CA ASP A 180 -2.69 -8.20 22.47
C ASP A 180 -3.17 -7.56 23.78
N SER A 181 -3.38 -6.24 23.77
CA SER A 181 -4.02 -5.51 24.89
C SER A 181 -5.53 -5.79 25.03
N GLY A 182 -6.14 -6.54 24.11
CA GLY A 182 -7.58 -6.76 24.02
C GLY A 182 -8.37 -5.60 23.38
N LYS A 183 -7.71 -4.47 23.10
CA LYS A 183 -8.29 -3.34 22.35
C LYS A 183 -8.42 -3.70 20.87
N ARG A 184 -9.20 -2.91 20.13
CA ARG A 184 -9.41 -3.09 18.69
C ARG A 184 -8.90 -1.91 17.89
N LEU A 185 -8.38 -2.21 16.71
CA LEU A 185 -7.92 -1.24 15.71
C LEU A 185 -8.75 -1.40 14.44
N LEU A 186 -9.45 -0.34 14.04
CA LEU A 186 -10.00 -0.19 12.70
C LEU A 186 -8.87 0.26 11.76
N ASP A 187 -8.47 -0.62 10.85
CA ASP A 187 -7.45 -0.33 9.85
C ASP A 187 -8.01 0.59 8.74
N ARG A 188 -7.31 0.69 7.61
CA ARG A 188 -7.69 1.51 6.45
C ARG A 188 -9.11 1.21 6.00
N VAL A 189 -9.85 2.27 5.66
CA VAL A 189 -11.23 2.14 5.14
C VAL A 189 -11.22 2.23 3.62
N PHE A 190 -11.55 1.11 2.96
CA PHE A 190 -11.78 1.06 1.53
C PHE A 190 -13.23 1.39 1.25
N SER A 191 -13.46 2.41 0.42
CA SER A 191 -14.78 2.82 -0.05
C SER A 191 -14.62 3.85 -1.17
N ASP A 192 -15.49 3.78 -2.18
CA ASP A 192 -15.66 4.88 -3.15
C ASP A 192 -16.62 5.98 -2.63
N CYS A 193 -17.23 5.75 -1.46
CA CYS A 193 -18.14 6.65 -0.80
C CYS A 193 -17.50 7.24 0.47
N GLU A 194 -17.07 8.50 0.40
CA GLU A 194 -16.46 9.23 1.53
C GLU A 194 -17.34 9.29 2.77
N LEU A 195 -18.66 9.35 2.59
CA LEU A 195 -19.59 9.35 3.73
C LEU A 195 -19.56 8.01 4.48
N LEU A 196 -19.44 6.87 3.78
CA LEU A 196 -19.28 5.58 4.46
C LEU A 196 -17.94 5.49 5.19
N LYS A 197 -16.86 6.12 4.67
CA LYS A 197 -15.59 6.21 5.39
C LYS A 197 -15.75 6.96 6.71
N GLU A 198 -16.40 8.12 6.65
CA GLU A 198 -16.67 8.94 7.83
C GLU A 198 -17.54 8.20 8.87
N GLU A 199 -18.61 7.54 8.41
CA GLU A 199 -19.49 6.77 9.30
C GLU A 199 -18.80 5.54 9.92
N MET A 200 -17.89 4.90 9.19
CA MET A 200 -17.09 3.80 9.73
C MET A 200 -16.12 4.28 10.84
N ARG A 201 -15.48 5.44 10.65
CA ARG A 201 -14.65 6.07 11.68
C ARG A 201 -15.48 6.48 12.90
N LYS A 202 -16.66 7.11 12.70
CA LYS A 202 -17.60 7.42 13.80
C LYS A 202 -18.01 6.17 14.57
N TYR A 203 -18.24 5.06 13.86
CA TYR A 203 -18.55 3.78 14.46
C TYR A 203 -17.40 3.30 15.35
N ALA A 204 -16.16 3.30 14.87
CA ALA A 204 -14.98 2.94 15.67
C ALA A 204 -14.83 3.82 16.93
N ILE A 205 -14.98 5.15 16.79
CA ILE A 205 -14.93 6.09 17.93
C ILE A 205 -16.00 5.73 18.97
N LYS A 206 -17.23 5.46 18.54
CA LYS A 206 -18.32 5.08 19.45
C LYS A 206 -18.05 3.76 20.18
N GLN A 207 -17.34 2.83 19.56
CA GLN A 207 -16.94 1.57 20.17
C GLN A 207 -15.66 1.67 21.04
N GLY A 208 -15.00 2.84 21.06
CA GLY A 208 -13.72 3.02 21.76
C GLY A 208 -12.55 2.30 21.08
N TRP A 209 -12.61 2.10 19.77
CA TRP A 209 -11.53 1.48 19.00
C TRP A 209 -10.48 2.50 18.58
N PHE A 210 -9.25 2.04 18.39
CA PHE A 210 -8.26 2.78 17.60
C PHE A 210 -8.70 2.83 16.15
N TYR A 211 -8.29 3.85 15.42
CA TYR A 211 -8.48 3.92 13.97
C TYR A 211 -7.35 4.68 13.29
N ARG A 212 -7.08 4.35 12.03
CA ARG A 212 -6.15 5.11 11.18
C ARG A 212 -6.83 6.39 10.67
N PHE A 213 -6.16 7.54 10.80
CA PHE A 213 -6.66 8.80 10.26
C PHE A 213 -6.61 8.83 8.74
N ASP A 214 -5.48 8.41 8.20
CA ASP A 214 -5.16 8.50 6.79
C ASP A 214 -5.13 7.12 6.16
N ASP A 215 -5.54 7.07 4.89
CA ASP A 215 -5.50 5.88 4.06
C ASP A 215 -4.06 5.63 3.53
N ASP A 216 -3.04 6.30 4.07
CA ASP A 216 -1.64 6.15 3.65
C ASP A 216 -1.03 4.85 4.21
N PRO A 217 -0.45 3.98 3.36
CA PRO A 217 0.21 2.75 3.81
C PRO A 217 1.48 2.97 4.66
N ALA A 218 2.16 4.12 4.54
CA ALA A 218 3.53 4.27 5.05
C ALA A 218 3.66 4.93 6.44
N ASP A 219 2.80 5.89 6.80
CA ASP A 219 2.94 6.74 8.00
C ASP A 219 1.58 7.07 8.66
N CYS A 220 0.76 6.06 8.89
CA CYS A 220 -0.56 6.27 9.45
C CYS A 220 -0.49 6.72 10.92
N LYS A 221 -0.89 7.96 11.18
CA LYS A 221 -1.22 8.42 12.54
C LYS A 221 -2.42 7.61 13.02
N VAL A 222 -2.23 6.85 14.09
CA VAL A 222 -3.32 6.15 14.78
C VAL A 222 -3.87 7.07 15.87
N SER A 223 -5.19 7.24 15.92
CA SER A 223 -5.84 7.93 17.05
C SER A 223 -6.68 6.99 17.86
N CYS A 224 -6.65 7.25 19.16
CA CYS A 224 -7.70 6.90 20.09
C CYS A 224 -8.52 8.15 20.44
N SER A 225 -9.75 7.97 20.89
CA SER A 225 -10.56 9.03 21.51
C SER A 225 -9.91 9.63 22.76
N THR A 226 -8.93 8.96 23.35
CA THR A 226 -8.12 9.46 24.47
C THR A 226 -6.79 9.99 23.94
N GLN A 227 -6.53 11.29 24.09
CA GLN A 227 -5.43 12.06 23.47
C GLN A 227 -3.98 11.64 23.78
N ASN A 228 -3.73 10.45 24.35
CA ASN A 228 -2.40 9.89 24.62
C ASN A 228 -2.44 8.36 24.45
N SER A 229 -2.67 7.88 23.24
CA SER A 229 -2.47 6.46 22.96
C SER A 229 -0.98 6.20 22.86
N ASP A 230 -0.43 5.53 23.86
CA ASP A 230 0.86 4.86 23.70
C ASP A 230 0.68 3.85 22.58
N LEU A 231 1.36 4.08 21.45
CA LEU A 231 1.27 3.21 20.29
C LEU A 231 1.65 1.75 20.67
N THR A 232 2.25 1.47 21.87
CA THR A 232 2.98 0.22 22.31
C THR A 232 2.03 -0.94 22.39
N GLU A 233 0.75 -0.59 22.41
CA GLU A 233 -0.37 -1.49 22.42
C GLU A 233 -0.77 -1.98 21.02
N LEU A 234 -0.26 -1.39 19.94
CA LEU A 234 -0.52 -1.80 18.55
C LEU A 234 0.37 -2.98 18.16
N ILE A 235 0.09 -4.13 18.78
CA ILE A 235 0.77 -5.40 18.55
C ILE A 235 -0.29 -6.50 18.41
N VAL A 236 -0.10 -7.36 17.42
CA VAL A 236 -0.88 -8.60 17.25
C VAL A 236 0.11 -9.75 17.11
N SER A 237 0.20 -10.59 18.15
CA SER A 237 1.16 -11.71 18.21
C SER A 237 0.49 -13.06 18.03
N GLY A 238 1.29 -14.08 17.72
CA GLY A 238 0.86 -15.47 17.67
C GLY A 238 0.00 -15.78 16.44
N LEU A 239 0.25 -15.10 15.31
CA LEU A 239 -0.50 -15.30 14.08
C LEU A 239 0.00 -16.53 13.33
N VAL A 240 -0.94 -17.40 12.96
CA VAL A 240 -0.72 -18.45 11.97
C VAL A 240 -0.63 -17.80 10.60
N TRP A 241 0.44 -18.08 9.86
CA TRP A 241 0.68 -17.45 8.57
C TRP A 241 1.28 -18.45 7.58
N SER A 242 1.21 -18.09 6.31
CA SER A 242 1.88 -18.79 5.21
C SER A 242 2.50 -17.77 4.28
N ASP A 243 3.62 -18.12 3.66
CA ASP A 243 4.25 -17.24 2.68
C ASP A 243 3.33 -17.02 1.47
N GLY A 244 3.32 -15.80 0.93
CA GLY A 244 2.38 -15.37 -0.12
C GLY A 244 0.97 -15.04 0.38
N ALA A 245 0.71 -15.09 1.69
CA ALA A 245 -0.62 -14.88 2.28
C ALA A 245 -0.64 -13.79 3.36
N VAL A 246 0.33 -12.88 3.35
CA VAL A 246 0.48 -11.82 4.37
C VAL A 246 0.20 -10.46 3.73
N PRO A 247 -0.97 -9.85 3.98
CA PRO A 247 -1.36 -8.61 3.32
C PRO A 247 -0.50 -7.44 3.84
N TYR A 248 0.04 -6.59 2.96
CA TYR A 248 0.94 -5.50 3.35
C TYR A 248 0.24 -4.16 3.65
N MET A 249 -0.90 -3.89 3.00
CA MET A 249 -1.59 -2.58 3.12
C MET A 249 -2.53 -2.48 4.31
N ASP A 250 -3.06 -3.63 4.74
CA ASP A 250 -4.18 -3.74 5.68
C ASP A 250 -3.73 -4.37 7.00
N THR A 251 -2.44 -4.28 7.29
CA THR A 251 -1.81 -4.76 8.52
C THR A 251 -0.90 -3.69 9.10
N LEU A 252 -0.42 -3.94 10.31
CA LEU A 252 0.66 -3.15 10.88
C LEU A 252 1.95 -3.36 10.07
N LYS A 253 2.75 -2.30 9.95
CA LYS A 253 3.85 -2.16 8.99
C LYS A 253 5.03 -3.08 9.27
N ASN A 254 5.32 -3.32 10.54
CA ASN A 254 6.48 -4.11 10.96
C ASN A 254 6.03 -5.50 11.39
N ALA A 255 6.92 -6.45 11.20
CA ALA A 255 6.69 -7.84 11.56
C ALA A 255 7.95 -8.51 12.13
N LEU A 256 7.72 -9.57 12.88
CA LEU A 256 8.72 -10.49 13.43
C LEU A 256 8.15 -11.90 13.31
N ILE A 257 8.99 -12.86 12.94
CA ILE A 257 8.64 -14.29 12.99
C ILE A 257 9.27 -14.88 14.24
N ASN A 258 8.47 -15.51 15.08
CA ASN A 258 8.96 -16.30 16.19
C ASN A 258 9.47 -17.65 15.65
N GLU A 259 10.76 -17.93 15.85
CA GLU A 259 11.41 -19.15 15.35
C GLU A 259 10.97 -20.41 16.10
N GLU A 260 10.57 -20.29 17.37
CA GLU A 260 10.24 -21.45 18.21
C GLU A 260 8.89 -22.08 17.86
N ASP A 261 7.89 -21.24 17.56
CA ASP A 261 6.52 -21.68 17.27
C ASP A 261 6.08 -21.36 15.84
N HIS A 262 6.96 -20.77 15.03
CA HIS A 262 6.72 -20.34 13.65
C HIS A 262 5.56 -19.35 13.48
N THR A 263 5.18 -18.62 14.52
CA THR A 263 4.12 -17.62 14.45
C THR A 263 4.64 -16.24 14.00
N LEU A 264 3.73 -15.43 13.45
CA LEU A 264 3.99 -14.06 13.04
C LEU A 264 3.48 -13.09 14.10
N THR A 265 4.26 -12.04 14.37
CA THR A 265 3.84 -10.89 15.15
C THR A 265 3.90 -9.66 14.28
N ILE A 266 2.81 -8.90 14.19
CA ILE A 266 2.75 -7.62 13.46
C ILE A 266 2.59 -6.46 14.44
N PHE A 267 3.26 -5.33 14.19
CA PHE A 267 3.28 -4.19 15.10
C PHE A 267 3.57 -2.85 14.39
N HIS A 268 3.18 -1.74 15.03
CA HIS A 268 3.27 -0.40 14.40
C HIS A 268 4.63 0.30 14.54
N TYR A 269 5.39 0.09 15.63
CA TYR A 269 6.48 1.00 15.99
C TYR A 269 7.62 1.13 14.98
N GLU A 270 7.88 2.37 14.56
CA GLU A 270 9.24 2.80 14.28
C GLU A 270 10.00 2.87 15.60
N VAL A 271 10.94 1.97 15.75
CA VAL A 271 11.77 1.84 16.94
C VAL A 271 12.82 2.95 16.94
N LYS A 272 12.43 4.19 17.23
CA LYS A 272 13.40 5.29 17.28
C LYS A 272 14.33 5.21 18.50
N ASN A 273 14.02 4.38 19.52
CA ASN A 273 14.77 4.35 20.79
C ASN A 273 14.83 2.97 21.51
N LYS A 274 14.56 1.83 20.85
CA LYS A 274 14.89 0.51 21.44
C LYS A 274 16.00 -0.17 20.62
N PRO A 275 17.28 -0.07 21.03
CA PRO A 275 18.40 -0.71 20.35
C PRO A 275 18.36 -2.26 20.40
N GLU A 276 17.35 -2.85 21.03
CA GLU A 276 17.15 -4.30 21.17
C GLU A 276 16.03 -4.87 20.27
N ILE A 277 15.45 -4.06 19.37
CA ILE A 277 14.55 -4.61 18.34
C ILE A 277 15.42 -5.20 17.23
N ASP A 278 15.88 -6.40 17.58
CA ASP A 278 16.51 -7.51 16.89
C ASP A 278 16.63 -7.41 15.35
N ASP A 279 17.75 -7.92 14.83
CA ASP A 279 18.04 -8.17 13.38
C ASP A 279 16.97 -9.08 12.70
N LYS A 280 15.99 -9.54 13.48
CA LYS A 280 14.89 -10.42 13.07
C LYS A 280 13.62 -9.67 12.69
N THR A 281 13.54 -8.35 12.92
CA THR A 281 12.37 -7.56 12.52
C THR A 281 12.49 -7.08 11.07
N PHE A 282 11.35 -7.05 10.37
CA PHE A 282 11.28 -6.63 8.97
C PHE A 282 10.00 -5.85 8.70
N ARG A 283 9.99 -5.12 7.58
CA ARG A 283 8.83 -4.35 7.11
C ARG A 283 8.03 -5.18 6.12
N LEU A 284 6.70 -5.12 6.24
CA LEU A 284 5.77 -5.68 5.26
C LEU A 284 5.61 -4.68 4.12
N GLU A 285 6.34 -4.90 3.03
CA GLU A 285 6.39 -3.98 1.88
C GLU A 285 6.15 -4.66 0.52
N THR A 286 5.98 -5.97 0.54
CA THR A 286 5.75 -6.81 -0.64
C THR A 286 4.29 -6.76 -1.08
N THR A 287 4.06 -6.60 -2.37
CA THR A 287 2.70 -6.45 -2.93
C THR A 287 2.02 -7.78 -3.26
N ASP A 288 2.78 -8.87 -3.25
CA ASP A 288 2.35 -10.24 -3.57
C ASP A 288 2.05 -11.09 -2.33
N GLY A 289 2.08 -10.47 -1.15
CA GLY A 289 1.84 -11.13 0.14
C GLY A 289 2.97 -12.04 0.60
N SER A 290 4.09 -12.11 -0.12
CA SER A 290 5.28 -12.86 0.31
C SER A 290 5.96 -12.17 1.48
N ILE A 291 6.39 -12.92 2.49
CA ILE A 291 7.42 -12.43 3.38
C ILE A 291 8.73 -12.73 2.64
N ARG A 292 9.18 -11.80 1.78
CA ARG A 292 10.52 -11.89 1.19
C ARG A 292 11.48 -12.05 2.35
N ARG A 293 12.09 -13.23 2.47
CA ARG A 293 13.19 -13.47 3.40
C ARG A 293 14.47 -13.42 2.61
N LEU A 294 15.14 -12.28 2.64
CA LEU A 294 16.44 -12.10 2.05
C LEU A 294 17.46 -12.60 3.08
N PHE A 295 18.04 -13.77 2.81
CA PHE A 295 19.16 -14.30 3.58
C PHE A 295 20.41 -14.26 2.72
N CYS A 296 21.53 -13.97 3.34
CA CYS A 296 22.82 -14.13 2.70
C CYS A 296 23.09 -15.62 2.47
N ALA A 297 23.39 -16.00 1.23
CA ALA A 297 23.70 -17.38 0.85
C ALA A 297 24.93 -17.96 1.59
N VAL A 298 25.82 -17.08 2.07
CA VAL A 298 27.08 -17.47 2.73
C VAL A 298 26.93 -17.63 4.24
N CYS A 299 26.54 -16.58 4.97
CA CYS A 299 26.40 -16.62 6.43
C CYS A 299 25.03 -17.13 6.90
N GLY A 300 24.02 -17.19 6.02
CA GLY A 300 22.61 -17.40 6.39
C GLY A 300 21.99 -16.23 7.17
N CYS A 301 22.72 -15.12 7.34
CA CYS A 301 22.27 -13.97 8.11
C CYS A 301 21.18 -13.18 7.35
N SER A 302 20.20 -12.67 8.09
CA SER A 302 19.09 -11.87 7.56
C SER A 302 19.63 -10.58 6.95
N LEU A 303 19.19 -10.30 5.72
CA LEU A 303 19.50 -9.07 4.99
C LEU A 303 18.41 -8.00 5.19
N HIS A 304 17.40 -8.27 6.02
CA HIS A 304 16.40 -7.28 6.41
C HIS A 304 16.96 -6.26 7.41
N GLY A 305 16.58 -4.99 7.23
CA GLY A 305 16.82 -3.93 8.23
C GLY A 305 18.02 -3.03 7.98
N ARG A 306 18.85 -3.29 6.95
CA ARG A 306 19.92 -2.37 6.53
C ARG A 306 19.46 -1.63 5.28
N GLU A 307 18.79 -0.48 5.42
CA GLU A 307 18.52 0.41 4.27
C GLU A 307 19.74 1.33 4.02
N PRO A 308 20.19 1.47 2.76
CA PRO A 308 19.76 0.74 1.57
C PRO A 308 20.26 -0.72 1.62
N VAL A 309 19.38 -1.68 1.29
CA VAL A 309 19.81 -3.06 1.08
C VAL A 309 20.60 -3.02 -0.23
N ILE A 310 21.92 -3.00 -0.12
CA ILE A 310 22.76 -3.22 -1.31
C ILE A 310 22.53 -4.68 -1.67
N GLU A 311 21.74 -4.89 -2.73
CA GLU A 311 21.53 -6.22 -3.29
C GLU A 311 22.85 -6.66 -3.95
N ILE A 312 23.70 -7.31 -3.18
CA ILE A 312 24.96 -7.89 -3.66
C ILE A 312 24.66 -9.32 -4.08
N TYR A 313 24.97 -9.66 -5.32
CA TYR A 313 24.78 -10.99 -5.87
C TYR A 313 26.14 -11.66 -6.14
N ASN A 314 26.26 -12.97 -5.86
CA ASN A 314 27.41 -13.75 -6.33
C ASN A 314 27.27 -14.09 -7.82
N SER A 315 28.23 -14.86 -8.35
CA SER A 315 28.18 -15.40 -9.72
C SER A 315 27.02 -16.38 -9.98
N GLU A 316 26.30 -16.81 -8.93
CA GLU A 316 25.16 -17.71 -9.01
C GLU A 316 23.81 -16.98 -8.85
N ASP A 317 23.79 -15.64 -8.93
CA ASP A 317 22.62 -14.79 -8.67
C ASP A 317 22.02 -14.96 -7.27
N GLU A 318 22.82 -15.42 -6.29
CA GLU A 318 22.41 -15.52 -4.89
C GLU A 318 22.79 -14.26 -4.11
N LEU A 319 21.92 -13.85 -3.18
CA LEU A 319 22.10 -12.64 -2.39
C LEU A 319 23.17 -12.85 -1.29
N ILE A 320 24.06 -11.88 -1.11
CA ILE A 320 25.15 -11.92 -0.11
C ILE A 320 25.09 -10.68 0.78
N CYS A 321 25.46 -10.80 2.05
CA CYS A 321 25.64 -9.64 2.93
C CYS A 321 26.96 -8.91 2.63
N GLU A 322 26.98 -7.61 2.91
CA GLU A 322 28.17 -6.76 2.76
C GLU A 322 29.40 -7.33 3.49
N ASN A 323 29.24 -7.88 4.70
CA ASN A 323 30.36 -8.49 5.42
C ASN A 323 30.94 -9.71 4.67
N CYS A 324 30.07 -10.62 4.21
CA CYS A 324 30.54 -11.79 3.45
C CYS A 324 31.13 -11.38 2.12
N TRP A 325 30.58 -10.35 1.48
CA TRP A 325 31.16 -9.73 0.29
C TRP A 325 32.57 -9.21 0.57
N ASP A 326 32.73 -8.32 1.55
CA ASP A 326 34.00 -7.70 1.93
C ASP A 326 35.04 -8.72 2.40
N GLU A 327 34.62 -9.81 3.02
CA GLU A 327 35.53 -10.87 3.49
C GLU A 327 35.94 -11.79 2.35
N SER A 328 34.99 -12.28 1.54
CA SER A 328 35.18 -13.46 0.70
C SER A 328 35.14 -13.17 -0.80
N TYR A 329 34.66 -12.01 -1.24
CA TYR A 329 34.47 -11.70 -2.66
C TYR A 329 35.26 -10.48 -3.12
N VAL A 330 35.47 -10.42 -4.42
CA VAL A 330 35.98 -9.25 -5.14
C VAL A 330 35.34 -9.19 -6.53
N THR A 331 35.34 -8.01 -7.15
CA THR A 331 34.86 -7.84 -8.51
C THR A 331 36.02 -8.00 -9.47
N CYS A 332 35.90 -8.89 -10.46
CA CYS A 332 36.91 -9.01 -11.49
C CYS A 332 36.97 -7.73 -12.34
N ASP A 333 38.16 -7.13 -12.47
CA ASP A 333 38.35 -5.87 -13.21
C ASP A 333 38.14 -5.99 -14.72
N PHE A 334 38.08 -7.22 -15.25
CA PHE A 334 37.96 -7.49 -16.68
C PHE A 334 36.53 -7.71 -17.14
N CYS A 335 35.73 -8.47 -16.38
CA CYS A 335 34.34 -8.81 -16.72
C CYS A 335 33.31 -8.18 -15.78
N GLY A 336 33.74 -7.60 -14.66
CA GLY A 336 32.84 -7.02 -13.64
C GLY A 336 32.07 -8.07 -12.83
N THR A 337 32.40 -9.36 -12.95
CA THR A 337 31.70 -10.44 -12.23
C THR A 337 32.25 -10.57 -10.81
N ALA A 338 31.37 -10.82 -9.86
CA ALA A 338 31.71 -11.18 -8.49
C ALA A 338 32.34 -12.57 -8.42
N VAL A 339 33.51 -12.68 -7.81
CA VAL A 339 34.25 -13.95 -7.67
C VAL A 339 34.81 -14.07 -6.26
N TYR A 340 35.01 -15.31 -5.79
CA TYR A 340 35.68 -15.54 -4.52
C TYR A 340 37.12 -15.05 -4.59
N LYS A 341 37.60 -14.40 -3.53
CA LYS A 341 38.98 -13.89 -3.47
C LYS A 341 40.05 -14.98 -3.64
N GLU A 342 39.72 -16.22 -3.25
CA GLU A 342 40.61 -17.36 -3.41
C GLU A 342 40.74 -17.80 -4.88
N ASP A 343 39.77 -17.45 -5.72
CA ASP A 343 39.69 -17.79 -7.14
C ASP A 343 40.12 -16.62 -8.05
N VAL A 344 40.81 -15.63 -7.48
CA VAL A 344 41.29 -14.44 -8.19
C VAL A 344 42.80 -14.42 -8.25
N ILE A 345 43.30 -14.09 -9.43
CA ILE A 345 44.72 -13.82 -9.64
C ILE A 345 44.90 -12.31 -9.64
N CYS A 346 45.67 -11.83 -8.66
CA CYS A 346 46.06 -10.43 -8.59
C CYS A 346 47.27 -10.20 -9.50
N LEU A 347 47.08 -9.46 -10.59
CA LEU A 347 48.16 -9.13 -11.52
C LEU A 347 49.20 -8.24 -10.83
N THR A 348 50.44 -8.72 -10.76
CA THR A 348 51.49 -8.16 -9.87
C THR A 348 51.77 -6.69 -10.12
N ASP A 349 51.64 -6.25 -11.37
CA ASP A 349 52.10 -4.94 -11.80
C ASP A 349 50.97 -3.89 -11.76
N THR A 350 49.72 -4.32 -11.87
CA THR A 350 48.55 -3.42 -11.98
C THR A 350 47.66 -3.44 -10.75
N ARG A 351 47.80 -4.44 -9.86
CA ARG A 351 46.87 -4.75 -8.76
C ARG A 351 45.43 -4.94 -9.25
N GLU A 352 45.29 -5.43 -10.48
CA GLU A 352 44.00 -5.77 -11.04
C GLU A 352 43.65 -7.21 -10.68
N ASP A 353 42.41 -7.42 -10.28
CA ASP A 353 41.86 -8.70 -9.86
C ASP A 353 41.22 -9.41 -11.07
N CYS A 354 41.82 -10.51 -11.49
CA CYS A 354 41.38 -11.30 -12.65
C CYS A 354 40.75 -12.63 -12.21
N CYS A 355 39.54 -12.93 -12.68
CA CYS A 355 38.95 -14.25 -12.48
C CYS A 355 39.56 -15.29 -13.43
N GLU A 356 39.49 -16.58 -13.07
CA GLU A 356 40.00 -17.71 -13.88
C GLU A 356 39.52 -17.66 -15.34
N LEU A 357 38.24 -17.33 -15.59
CA LEU A 357 37.72 -17.21 -16.96
C LEU A 357 38.35 -16.06 -17.76
N CYS A 358 38.68 -14.96 -17.08
CA CYS A 358 39.33 -13.81 -17.71
C CYS A 358 40.85 -13.98 -17.81
N GLU A 359 41.43 -14.87 -17.01
CA GLU A 359 42.85 -15.20 -17.07
C GLU A 359 43.21 -15.71 -18.47
N GLU A 360 42.49 -16.73 -18.96
CA GLU A 360 42.74 -17.34 -20.28
C GLU A 360 42.61 -16.32 -21.43
N ASP A 361 41.64 -15.41 -21.33
CA ASP A 361 41.28 -14.49 -22.42
C ASP A 361 42.08 -13.18 -22.40
N TYR A 362 42.51 -12.73 -21.23
CA TYR A 362 43.04 -11.37 -21.03
C TYR A 362 44.41 -11.31 -20.38
N THR A 363 45.01 -12.43 -20.02
CA THR A 363 46.34 -12.46 -19.43
C THR A 363 47.32 -13.29 -20.25
N GLN A 364 48.60 -13.00 -20.10
CA GLN A 364 49.70 -13.78 -20.66
C GLN A 364 50.83 -13.85 -19.65
N GLU A 365 51.54 -14.98 -19.63
CA GLU A 365 52.73 -15.19 -18.81
C GLU A 365 53.98 -14.81 -19.60
N CYS A 366 54.87 -14.03 -19.01
CA CYS A 366 56.15 -13.67 -19.61
C CYS A 366 57.07 -14.88 -19.61
N GLU A 367 57.51 -15.33 -20.78
CA GLU A 367 58.37 -16.52 -20.88
C GLU A 367 59.74 -16.35 -20.20
N CYS A 368 60.21 -15.11 -20.05
CA CYS A 368 61.52 -14.81 -19.44
C CYS A 368 61.46 -14.80 -17.91
N CYS A 369 60.41 -14.22 -17.30
CA CYS A 369 60.35 -14.03 -15.84
C CYS A 369 59.16 -14.69 -15.14
N GLY A 370 58.24 -15.32 -15.89
CA GLY A 370 57.02 -15.95 -15.35
C GLY A 370 55.98 -14.97 -14.80
N LYS A 371 56.15 -13.65 -15.01
CA LYS A 371 55.15 -12.66 -14.57
C LYS A 371 53.92 -12.70 -15.48
N VAL A 372 52.74 -12.68 -14.88
CA VAL A 372 51.46 -12.61 -15.60
C VAL A 372 51.03 -11.15 -15.76
N PHE A 373 50.69 -10.74 -16.99
CA PHE A 373 50.30 -9.37 -17.33
C PHE A 373 49.03 -9.32 -18.18
N SER A 374 48.40 -8.15 -18.26
CA SER A 374 47.16 -7.89 -19.01
C SER A 374 47.42 -7.62 -20.49
N ILE A 375 46.78 -8.35 -21.39
CA ILE A 375 46.86 -8.14 -22.86
C ILE A 375 46.19 -6.81 -23.27
N LYS A 376 45.24 -6.29 -22.47
CA LYS A 376 44.49 -5.07 -22.80
C LYS A 376 45.34 -3.79 -22.73
N LYS A 377 46.44 -3.78 -21.97
CA LYS A 377 47.36 -2.64 -21.91
C LYS A 377 48.40 -2.76 -23.01
N ALA A 378 48.00 -2.33 -24.21
CA ALA A 378 48.91 -2.19 -25.34
C ALA A 378 50.13 -1.33 -24.95
N GLY A 379 51.32 -1.93 -24.96
CA GLY A 379 52.58 -1.25 -24.67
C GLY A 379 53.42 -1.86 -23.55
N GLU A 380 52.89 -2.81 -22.78
CA GLU A 380 53.65 -3.46 -21.69
C GLU A 380 54.36 -4.75 -22.13
N VAL A 381 54.06 -5.25 -23.34
CA VAL A 381 54.57 -6.54 -23.84
C VAL A 381 54.94 -6.53 -25.32
N SER A 382 55.90 -7.38 -25.66
CA SER A 382 56.36 -7.63 -27.01
C SER A 382 56.11 -9.09 -27.39
N GLU A 383 55.46 -9.32 -28.53
CA GLU A 383 55.35 -10.65 -29.13
C GLU A 383 56.69 -10.98 -29.79
N THR A 384 57.34 -12.02 -29.28
CA THR A 384 58.54 -12.61 -29.88
C THR A 384 58.15 -13.82 -30.70
N GLY A 385 59.06 -14.33 -31.54
CA GLY A 385 58.81 -15.57 -32.29
C GLY A 385 58.64 -16.82 -31.41
N GLU A 386 58.95 -16.73 -30.12
CA GLU A 386 58.88 -17.84 -29.16
C GLU A 386 57.68 -17.70 -28.19
N GLY A 387 57.19 -16.47 -27.95
CA GLY A 387 56.02 -16.18 -27.13
C GLY A 387 55.96 -14.72 -26.70
N TRP A 388 55.28 -14.41 -25.60
CA TRP A 388 55.15 -13.04 -25.09
C TRP A 388 56.20 -12.73 -24.02
N VAL A 389 56.87 -11.58 -24.16
CA VAL A 389 57.89 -11.12 -23.20
C VAL A 389 57.50 -9.73 -22.68
N CYS A 390 57.58 -9.52 -21.36
CA CYS A 390 57.27 -8.23 -20.75
C CYS A 390 58.35 -7.18 -21.06
N ILE A 391 57.95 -5.91 -21.09
CA ILE A 391 58.83 -4.79 -21.47
C ILE A 391 60.06 -4.67 -20.54
N ASP A 392 59.92 -4.98 -19.25
CA ASP A 392 61.04 -5.01 -18.31
C ASP A 392 62.13 -6.00 -18.75
N CYS A 393 61.71 -7.19 -19.20
CA CYS A 393 62.62 -8.23 -19.70
C CYS A 393 63.26 -7.83 -21.04
N VAL A 394 62.50 -7.20 -21.93
CA VAL A 394 63.03 -6.66 -23.19
C VAL A 394 64.07 -5.58 -22.91
N GLU A 395 63.78 -4.66 -21.98
CA GLU A 395 64.71 -3.59 -21.62
C GLU A 395 65.97 -4.10 -20.91
N SER A 396 65.87 -5.15 -20.09
CA SER A 396 67.06 -5.75 -19.45
C SER A 396 68.00 -6.39 -20.47
N GLU A 397 67.44 -7.09 -21.47
CA GLU A 397 68.24 -7.69 -22.55
C GLU A 397 68.95 -6.62 -23.40
N GLU A 398 68.27 -5.52 -23.73
CA GLU A 398 68.86 -4.42 -24.49
C GLU A 398 69.99 -3.71 -23.73
N LYS A 399 69.92 -3.69 -22.40
CA LYS A 399 70.97 -3.12 -21.53
C LYS A 399 72.14 -4.07 -21.29
N GLY A 400 72.01 -5.35 -21.68
CA GLY A 400 73.06 -6.37 -21.52
C GLY A 400 73.33 -6.78 -20.07
N GLU A 401 72.31 -6.63 -19.21
CA GLU A 401 72.26 -7.12 -17.82
C GLU A 401 71.63 -8.51 -17.77
#